data_AF-A0A257W6Y1-F1
#
_entry.id   AF-A0A257W6Y1-F1
#
_cell.length_a   1.000
_cell.length_b   1.000
_cell.length_c   1.000
_cell.angle_alpha   90.00
_cell.angle_beta   90.00
_cell.angle_gamma   90.00
#
_symmetry.space_group_name_H-M   'P 1'
#
loop_
_entity.id
_entity.type
_entity.pdbx_description
1 polymer ?
#
loop_
_entity_poly.entity_id
_entity_poly.type
_entity_poly.pdbx_seq_one_letter_code
_entity_poly.pdbx_strand_id
1 'polypeptide(L)'
;EPEDRSAGNYRLFSEESLRKLKFIRAAQAIGFTLDDIKALLERPDDQNPACQDVQRLIEERLSDIQQKLKDLRHVQRVLQTSLDKCREFRSAECCHVLETLEAAAKK
;
A
#
# COMPACT_ATOMS: atom_id res chain seq x y z
N GLU A 1 -15.59 11.81 13.81
CA GLU A 1 -15.87 13.22 14.18
C GLU A 1 -15.61 13.39 15.66
N PRO A 2 -15.12 14.57 16.11
CA PRO A 2 -15.00 14.87 17.54
C PRO A 2 -16.38 15.02 18.14
N GLU A 3 -16.57 14.50 19.35
CA GLU A 3 -17.85 14.53 20.04
C GLU A 3 -18.20 15.93 20.53
N ASP A 4 -17.21 16.78 20.81
CA ASP A 4 -17.40 18.16 21.24
C ASP A 4 -16.17 19.04 20.96
N ARG A 5 -16.28 20.34 21.27
CA ARG A 5 -15.17 21.29 21.29
C ARG A 5 -15.09 22.04 22.61
N SER A 6 -13.88 22.30 23.08
CA SER A 6 -13.67 23.14 24.26
C SER A 6 -14.04 24.60 24.00
N ALA A 7 -14.15 25.40 25.06
CA ALA A 7 -14.36 26.85 24.96
C ALA A 7 -13.26 27.57 24.14
N GLY A 8 -12.06 26.99 24.06
CA GLY A 8 -10.96 27.46 23.21
C GLY A 8 -10.97 26.89 21.79
N ASN A 9 -12.08 26.26 21.36
CA ASN A 9 -12.27 25.63 20.04
C ASN A 9 -11.36 24.41 19.75
N TYR A 10 -10.83 23.75 20.78
CA TYR A 10 -10.09 22.49 20.63
C TYR A 10 -11.05 21.32 20.47
N ARG A 11 -10.76 20.38 19.58
CA ARG A 11 -11.52 19.14 19.43
C ARG A 11 -11.37 18.28 20.70
N LEU A 12 -12.49 17.82 21.25
CA LEU A 12 -12.54 16.89 22.36
C LEU A 12 -12.86 15.50 21.81
N PHE A 13 -12.10 14.50 22.25
CA PHE A 13 -12.23 13.12 21.80
C PHE A 13 -12.49 12.21 22.99
N SER A 14 -13.45 11.30 22.83
CA SER A 14 -13.74 10.27 23.82
C SER A 14 -12.76 9.09 23.78
N GLU A 15 -12.86 8.21 24.78
CA GLU A 15 -12.19 6.89 24.75
C GLU A 15 -12.63 6.03 23.56
N GLU A 16 -13.85 6.23 23.05
CA GLU A 16 -14.33 5.55 21.85
C GLU A 16 -13.59 6.02 20.60
N SER A 17 -13.40 7.33 20.46
CA SER A 17 -12.55 7.92 19.42
C SER A 17 -11.12 7.36 19.47
N LEU A 18 -10.57 7.15 20.67
CA LEU A 18 -9.25 6.50 20.83
C LEU A 18 -9.26 5.03 20.40
N ARG A 19 -10.29 4.24 20.75
CA ARG A 19 -10.44 2.85 20.30
C ARG A 19 -10.53 2.76 18.79
N LYS A 20 -11.35 3.61 18.16
CA LYS A 20 -11.49 3.71 16.71
C LYS A 20 -10.16 4.03 16.03
N LEU A 21 -9.38 4.97 16.58
CA LEU A 21 -8.06 5.31 16.04
C LEU A 21 -7.08 4.13 16.13
N LYS A 22 -7.08 3.38 17.23
CA LYS A 22 -6.24 2.17 17.38
C LYS A 22 -6.62 1.10 16.35
N PHE A 23 -7.92 0.90 16.11
CA PHE A 23 -8.40 -0.01 15.07
C PHE A 23 -7.92 0.40 13.68
N ILE A 24 -8.10 1.68 13.32
CA ILE A 24 -7.65 2.22 12.02
C ILE A 24 -6.14 1.97 11.84
N ARG A 25 -5.33 2.26 12.86
CA ARG A 25 -3.88 2.05 12.81
C ARG A 25 -3.50 0.58 12.64
N ALA A 26 -4.16 -0.33 13.34
CA ALA A 26 -3.92 -1.76 13.20
C ALA A 26 -4.27 -2.25 11.79
N ALA A 27 -5.40 -1.81 11.23
CA ALA A 27 -5.82 -2.19 9.89
C ALA A 27 -4.87 -1.63 8.80
N GLN A 28 -4.42 -0.37 8.95
CA GLN A 28 -3.41 0.20 8.06
C GLN A 28 -2.09 -0.56 8.10
N ALA A 29 -1.66 -1.02 9.28
CA ALA A 29 -0.43 -1.80 9.42
C ALA A 29 -0.48 -3.16 8.69
N ILE A 30 -1.68 -3.72 8.51
CA ILE A 30 -1.92 -4.97 7.77
C ILE A 30 -2.03 -4.73 6.26
N GLY A 31 -2.16 -3.47 5.83
CA GLY A 31 -2.23 -3.10 4.41
C GLY A 31 -3.64 -2.88 3.88
N PHE A 32 -4.65 -2.73 4.76
CA PHE A 32 -5.97 -2.28 4.33
C PHE A 32 -5.92 -0.82 3.87
N THR A 33 -6.70 -0.52 2.83
CA THR A 33 -6.89 0.85 2.35
C THR A 33 -7.84 1.62 3.27
N LEU A 34 -7.91 2.95 3.11
CA LEU A 34 -8.86 3.75 3.88
C LEU A 34 -10.31 3.41 3.55
N ASP A 35 -10.60 3.00 2.32
CA ASP A 35 -11.94 2.59 1.90
C ASP A 35 -12.35 1.27 2.57
N ASP A 36 -11.43 0.31 2.64
CA ASP A 36 -11.62 -0.95 3.37
C ASP A 36 -11.92 -0.68 4.84
N ILE A 37 -11.11 0.17 5.48
CA ILE A 37 -11.25 0.49 6.90
C ILE A 37 -12.57 1.21 7.16
N LYS A 38 -13.00 2.07 6.24
CA LYS A 38 -14.32 2.73 6.31
C LYS A 38 -15.45 1.69 6.24
N ALA A 39 -15.39 0.74 5.31
CA ALA A 39 -16.37 -0.36 5.21
C ALA A 39 -16.39 -1.27 6.45
N LEU A 40 -15.26 -1.42 7.14
CA LEU A 40 -15.18 -2.13 8.43
C LEU A 40 -15.76 -1.31 9.59
N LEU A 41 -15.69 0.02 9.54
CA LEU A 41 -16.14 0.93 10.59
C LEU A 41 -17.60 1.37 10.49
N GLU A 42 -18.23 1.29 9.31
CA GLU A 42 -19.62 1.70 9.07
C GLU A 42 -20.67 0.67 9.56
N ARG A 43 -20.26 -0.33 10.33
CA ARG A 43 -21.14 -1.41 10.78
C ARG A 43 -21.78 -1.09 12.14
N PRO A 44 -23.06 -1.46 12.34
CA PRO A 44 -23.71 -1.33 13.65
C PRO A 44 -23.02 -2.22 14.69
N ASP A 45 -22.86 -1.72 15.92
CA ASP A 45 -22.19 -2.39 17.05
C ASP A 45 -22.71 -3.80 17.37
N ASP A 46 -23.93 -4.15 16.93
CA ASP A 46 -24.59 -5.44 17.20
C ASP A 46 -24.45 -6.50 16.10
N GLN A 47 -23.78 -6.18 14.99
CA GLN A 47 -23.53 -7.16 13.92
C GLN A 47 -22.04 -7.37 13.78
N ASN A 48 -21.55 -8.44 14.41
CA ASN A 48 -20.24 -9.02 14.12
C ASN A 48 -20.10 -9.03 12.59
N PRO A 49 -19.02 -8.48 12.00
CA PRO A 49 -18.91 -8.50 10.56
C PRO A 49 -19.16 -9.92 10.09
N ALA A 50 -20.07 -10.11 9.12
CA ALA A 50 -20.19 -11.39 8.48
C ALA A 50 -18.76 -11.75 8.06
N CYS A 51 -18.17 -12.74 8.72
CA CYS A 51 -16.75 -13.07 8.61
C CYS A 51 -16.31 -13.13 7.14
N GLN A 52 -17.26 -13.49 6.28
CA GLN A 52 -17.23 -13.47 4.83
C GLN A 52 -16.85 -12.13 4.16
N ASP A 53 -17.33 -10.98 4.64
CA ASP A 53 -16.99 -9.68 4.04
C ASP A 53 -15.55 -9.28 4.35
N VAL A 54 -15.13 -9.51 5.60
CA VAL A 54 -13.74 -9.30 6.03
C VAL A 54 -12.81 -10.25 5.29
N GLN A 55 -13.24 -11.50 5.11
CA GLN A 55 -12.51 -12.49 4.34
C GLN A 55 -12.34 -12.06 2.88
N ARG A 56 -13.40 -11.59 2.22
CA ARG A 56 -13.32 -11.08 0.83
C ARG A 56 -12.33 -9.94 0.70
N LEU A 57 -12.38 -8.99 1.63
CA LEU A 57 -11.46 -7.86 1.67
C LEU A 57 -10.00 -8.30 1.84
N ILE A 58 -9.75 -9.30 2.70
CA ILE A 58 -8.42 -9.90 2.86
C ILE A 58 -7.96 -10.58 1.58
N GLU A 59 -8.84 -11.35 0.92
CA GLU A 59 -8.55 -12.04 -0.34
C GLU A 59 -8.17 -11.06 -1.46
N GLU A 60 -8.93 -9.96 -1.60
CA GLU A 60 -8.63 -8.90 -2.56
C GLU A 60 -7.26 -8.26 -2.29
N ARG A 61 -6.96 -7.93 -1.03
CA ARG A 61 -5.67 -7.31 -0.66
C ARG A 61 -4.50 -8.26 -0.83
N LEU A 62 -4.67 -9.54 -0.52
CA LEU A 62 -3.65 -10.55 -0.81
C LEU A 62 -3.36 -10.63 -2.31
N SER A 63 -4.39 -10.56 -3.16
CA SER A 63 -4.23 -10.56 -4.61
C SER A 63 -3.43 -9.34 -5.10
N ASP A 64 -3.81 -8.14 -4.64
CA ASP A 64 -3.12 -6.89 -4.98
C ASP A 64 -1.63 -6.92 -4.59
N ILE A 65 -1.34 -7.38 -3.36
CA ILE A 65 0.03 -7.49 -2.85
C ILE A 65 0.83 -8.50 -3.67
N GLN A 66 0.25 -9.65 -3.99
CA GLN A 66 0.92 -10.68 -4.81
C GLN A 66 1.25 -10.14 -6.21
N GLN A 67 0.33 -9.39 -6.83
CA GLN A 67 0.56 -8.77 -8.12
C GLN A 67 1.67 -7.72 -8.04
N LYS A 68 1.64 -6.84 -7.03
CA LYS A 68 2.69 -5.85 -6.81
C LYS A 68 4.07 -6.49 -6.55
N LEU A 69 4.13 -7.58 -5.80
CA LEU A 69 5.36 -8.34 -5.58
C LEU A 69 5.90 -8.94 -6.88
N LYS A 70 5.01 -9.47 -7.75
CA LYS A 70 5.40 -10.00 -9.06
C LYS A 70 6.02 -8.91 -9.93
N ASP A 71 5.41 -7.73 -9.96
CA ASP A 71 5.90 -6.60 -10.74
C ASP A 71 7.24 -6.07 -10.19
N LEU A 72 7.34 -5.91 -8.87
CA LEU A 72 8.60 -5.49 -8.23
C LEU A 72 9.73 -6.51 -8.45
N ARG A 73 9.44 -7.81 -8.40
CA ARG A 73 10.43 -8.87 -8.75
C ARG A 73 10.85 -8.81 -10.21
N HIS A 74 9.97 -8.38 -11.12
CA HIS A 74 10.34 -8.16 -12.51
C HIS A 74 11.29 -6.97 -12.64
N VAL A 75 10.92 -5.82 -12.06
CA VAL A 75 11.76 -4.62 -12.05
C VAL A 75 13.13 -4.91 -11.44
N GLN A 76 13.18 -5.61 -10.30
CA GLN A 76 14.43 -6.01 -9.65
C GLN A 76 15.34 -6.82 -10.58
N ARG A 77 14.79 -7.81 -11.30
CA ARG A 77 15.57 -8.63 -12.24
C ARG A 77 16.13 -7.79 -13.38
N VAL A 78 15.32 -6.89 -13.95
CA VAL A 78 15.76 -5.99 -15.02
C VAL A 78 16.89 -5.08 -14.54
N LEU A 79 16.76 -4.48 -13.36
CA LEU A 79 17.79 -3.64 -12.78
C LEU A 79 19.08 -4.42 -12.49
N GLN A 80 18.98 -5.65 -11.99
CA GLN A 80 20.13 -6.51 -11.74
C GLN A 80 20.88 -6.83 -13.04
N THR A 81 20.17 -7.29 -14.07
CA THR A 81 20.76 -7.57 -15.39
C THR A 81 21.41 -6.33 -16.00
N SER A 82 20.76 -5.17 -15.91
CA SER A 82 21.33 -3.89 -16.38
C SER A 82 22.62 -3.53 -15.63
N LEU A 83 22.64 -3.70 -14.31
CA LEU A 83 23.83 -3.44 -13.50
C LEU A 83 24.98 -4.39 -13.84
N ASP A 84 24.70 -5.68 -14.05
CA ASP A 84 25.71 -6.67 -14.41
C ASP A 84 26.35 -6.34 -15.77
N LYS A 85 25.53 -5.96 -16.76
CA LYS A 85 26.04 -5.46 -18.05
C LYS A 85 26.89 -4.21 -17.91
N CYS A 86 26.49 -3.23 -17.09
CA CYS A 86 27.32 -2.05 -16.84
C CYS A 86 28.67 -2.40 -16.22
N ARG A 87 28.74 -3.42 -15.36
CA ARG A 87 29.98 -3.86 -14.70
C ARG A 87 30.91 -4.60 -15.65
N GLU A 88 30.37 -5.35 -16.61
CA GLU A 88 31.12 -6.06 -17.64
C GLU A 88 31.74 -5.10 -18.66
N PHE A 89 30.98 -4.10 -19.13
CA PHE A 89 31.44 -3.13 -20.14
C PHE A 89 32.03 -1.85 -19.52
N ARG A 90 32.87 -2.03 -18.49
CA ARG A 90 33.41 -0.95 -17.62
C ARG A 90 34.21 0.15 -18.36
N SER A 91 34.60 -0.11 -19.61
CA SER A 91 35.44 0.76 -20.45
C SER A 91 34.80 1.16 -21.78
N ALA A 92 33.51 0.87 -22.01
CA ALA A 92 32.85 1.28 -23.24
C ALA A 92 32.52 2.78 -23.18
N GLU A 93 32.88 3.53 -24.23
CA GLU A 93 32.48 4.94 -24.41
C GLU A 93 30.95 5.11 -24.46
N CYS A 94 30.21 4.01 -24.62
CA CYS A 94 28.75 3.95 -24.66
C CYS A 94 28.19 3.04 -23.54
N CYS A 95 27.23 3.57 -22.78
CA CYS A 95 26.52 2.79 -21.77
C CYS A 95 25.38 1.99 -22.43
N HIS A 96 25.56 0.68 -22.53
CA HIS A 96 24.59 -0.23 -23.16
C HIS A 96 23.19 -0.20 -22.51
N VAL A 97 23.09 0.14 -21.21
CA VAL A 97 21.80 0.33 -20.53
C VAL A 97 21.06 1.56 -21.06
N LEU A 98 21.76 2.67 -21.30
CA LEU A 98 21.16 3.88 -21.87
C LEU A 98 20.65 3.61 -23.30
N GLU A 99 21.45 2.92 -24.13
CA GLU A 99 21.03 2.53 -25.49
C GLU A 99 19.75 1.68 -25.49
N THR A 100 19.66 0.73 -24.55
CA THR A 100 18.49 -0.16 -24.43
C THR A 100 17.24 0.64 -24.03
N LEU A 101 17.37 1.58 -23.10
CA LEU A 101 16.27 2.45 -22.65
C LEU A 101 15.83 3.43 -23.74
N GLU A 102 16.76 4.03 -24.49
CA GLU A 102 16.46 4.90 -25.62
C GLU A 102 15.77 4.13 -26.77
N ALA A 103 16.18 2.89 -27.03
CA ALA A 103 15.53 2.03 -28.01
C ALA A 103 14.10 1.63 -27.58
N ALA A 104 13.88 1.39 -26.28
CA ALA A 104 12.55 1.11 -25.74
C ALA A 104 11.63 2.33 -25.76
N ALA A 105 12.15 3.54 -25.51
CA ALA A 105 11.38 4.79 -25.51
C ALA A 105 10.95 5.26 -26.91
N LYS A 106 11.60 4.77 -27.98
CA LYS A 106 11.25 5.05 -29.38
C LYS A 106 10.17 4.12 -29.95
N LYS A 107 9.72 3.13 -29.17
CA LYS A 107 8.71 2.14 -29.54
C LYS A 107 7.36 2.48 -28.92
#